data_AF-A0A3D4IV49-F1
#
_entry.id   AF-A0A3D4IV49-F1
#
_cell.length_a   1.000
_cell.length_b   1.000
_cell.length_c   1.000
_cell.angle_alpha   90.00
_cell.angle_beta   90.00
_cell.angle_gamma   90.00
#
_symmetry.space_group_name_H-M   'P 1'
#
loop_
_entity.id
_entity.type
_entity.pdbx_description
1 polymer ?
#
loop_
_entity_poly.entity_id
_entity_poly.type
_entity_poly.pdbx_seq_one_letter_code
_entity_poly.pdbx_strand_id
1 'polypeptide(L)' 'MRNPWFQIISWILLTLTTAVTTHAQFSTGGQLMLRSEYRYGYGKFVTKNQEAAFPIGQRARINAQYDHEKVKFW' A
#
# COMPACT_ATOMS: atom_id res chain seq x y z
N MET A 1 -12.56 -48.85 20.24
CA MET A 1 -12.53 -47.78 21.26
C MET A 1 -11.59 -46.68 20.77
N ARG A 2 -12.07 -45.44 20.64
CA ARG A 2 -11.28 -44.32 20.09
C ARG A 2 -10.32 -43.82 21.19
N ASN A 3 -9.01 -43.84 20.94
CA ASN A 3 -8.01 -43.49 21.95
C ASN A 3 -7.98 -41.95 22.15
N PRO A 4 -8.38 -41.43 23.34
CA PRO A 4 -8.50 -39.98 23.56
C PRO A 4 -7.15 -39.27 23.51
N TRP A 5 -6.06 -39.96 23.85
CA TRP A 5 -4.69 -39.42 23.81
C TRP A 5 -4.26 -39.01 22.40
N PHE A 6 -4.63 -39.80 21.40
CA PHE A 6 -4.32 -39.48 20.01
C PHE A 6 -5.03 -38.20 19.56
N GLN A 7 -6.26 -37.97 20.04
CA GLN A 7 -7.00 -36.75 19.74
C GLN A 7 -6.35 -35.53 20.39
N ILE A 8 -5.97 -35.63 21.66
CA ILE A 8 -5.31 -34.53 22.38
C ILE A 8 -3.99 -34.16 21.69
N ILE A 9 -3.17 -35.15 21.32
CA ILE A 9 -1.92 -34.92 20.59
C ILE A 9 -2.19 -34.27 19.24
N SER A 10 -3.20 -34.73 18.50
CA SER A 10 -3.59 -34.13 17.22
C SER A 10 -4.03 -32.67 17.37
N TRP A 11 -4.79 -32.34 18.43
CA TRP A 11 -5.21 -30.96 18.70
C TRP A 11 -4.05 -30.05 19.06
N ILE A 12 -3.10 -30.55 19.87
CA ILE A 12 -1.86 -29.83 20.22
C ILE A 12 -0.99 -29.60 18.97
N LEU A 13 -0.85 -30.61 18.12
CA LEU A 13 -0.07 -30.49 16.89
C LEU A 13 -0.70 -29.47 15.93
N LEU A 14 -2.03 -29.50 15.80
CA LEU A 14 -2.76 -28.57 14.96
C LEU A 14 -2.56 -27.12 15.44
N THR A 15 -2.72 -26.85 16.74
CA THR A 15 -2.54 -25.49 17.28
C THR A 15 -1.11 -24.99 17.15
N LEU A 16 -0.10 -25.85 17.31
CA LEU A 16 1.30 -25.49 17.08
C LEU A 16 1.56 -25.09 15.62
N THR A 17 0.99 -25.81 14.65
CA THR A 17 1.20 -25.49 13.24
C THR A 17 0.51 -24.21 12.79
N THR A 18 -0.62 -23.85 13.41
CA THR A 18 -1.35 -22.61 13.10
C THR A 18 -0.78 -21.37 13.79
N ALA A 19 0.09 -21.53 14.78
CA ALA A 19 0.70 -20.42 15.51
C ALA A 19 1.84 -19.73 14.75
N VAL A 20 2.24 -20.24 13.58
CA VAL A 20 3.30 -19.65 12.76
C VAL A 20 2.76 -18.40 12.07
N THR A 21 3.39 -17.25 12.31
CA THR A 21 3.06 -16.00 11.62
C THR A 21 3.57 -16.04 10.18
N THR A 22 2.65 -16.10 9.22
CA THR A 22 2.98 -15.95 7.80
C THR A 22 3.26 -14.50 7.47
N HIS A 23 4.50 -14.18 7.09
CA HIS A 23 4.86 -12.87 6.56
C HIS A 23 4.60 -12.84 5.05
N ALA A 24 3.86 -11.84 4.57
CA ALA A 24 3.64 -11.65 3.15
C ALA A 24 4.91 -11.08 2.49
N GLN A 25 5.38 -11.74 1.42
CA GLN A 25 6.52 -11.28 0.62
C GLN A 25 6.18 -10.11 -0.32
N PHE A 26 4.89 -9.84 -0.49
CA PHE A 26 4.37 -8.79 -1.35
C PHE A 26 3.63 -7.74 -0.51
N SER A 27 3.90 -6.46 -0.78
CA SER A 27 3.14 -5.35 -0.24
C SER A 27 2.60 -4.50 -1.38
N THR A 28 1.37 -4.02 -1.24
CA THR A 28 0.78 -3.06 -2.16
C THR A 28 0.38 -1.82 -1.38
N GLY A 29 0.73 -0.68 -1.93
CA GLY A 29 0.42 0.62 -1.37
C GLY A 29 0.00 1.58 -2.45
N GLY A 30 -0.47 2.74 -2.05
CA GLY A 30 -0.84 3.77 -3.00
C GLY A 30 -0.87 5.14 -2.38
N GLN A 31 -0.91 6.14 -3.26
CA GLN A 31 -1.03 7.53 -2.88
C GLN A 31 -2.01 8.22 -3.80
N LEU A 32 -2.96 8.93 -3.21
CA LEU A 32 -3.84 9.86 -3.91
C LEU A 32 -3.47 11.27 -3.50
N MET A 33 -3.03 12.08 -4.45
CA MET A 33 -2.82 13.51 -4.26
C MET A 33 -3.84 14.28 -5.08
N LEU A 34 -4.53 15.19 -4.39
CA LEU A 34 -5.35 16.22 -5.00
C LEU A 34 -4.61 17.54 -4.84
N ARG A 35 -4.55 18.33 -5.91
CA ARG A 35 -3.91 19.65 -5.88
C ARG A 35 -4.83 20.65 -6.55
N SER A 36 -5.28 21.63 -5.79
CA SER A 36 -5.78 22.88 -6.34
C SER A 36 -4.60 23.81 -6.57
N GLU A 37 -4.49 24.38 -7.76
CA GLU A 37 -3.52 25.44 -8.04
C GLU A 37 -4.27 26.69 -8.46
N TYR A 38 -4.00 27.82 -7.81
CA TYR A 38 -4.41 29.13 -8.32
C TYR A 38 -3.37 29.62 -9.31
N ARG A 39 -3.77 29.89 -10.55
CA ARG A 39 -2.89 30.31 -11.62
C ARG A 39 -3.23 31.73 -12.06
N TYR A 40 -2.43 32.68 -11.57
CA TYR A 40 -2.48 34.09 -11.96
C TYR A 40 -1.08 34.72 -11.86
N GLY A 41 -0.18 34.31 -12.77
CA GLY A 41 1.18 34.88 -12.89
C GLY A 41 2.18 34.52 -11.78
N TYR A 42 2.02 33.38 -11.09
CA TYR A 42 3.07 32.93 -10.17
C TYR A 42 4.38 32.67 -10.93
N GLY A 43 5.45 33.42 -10.58
CA GLY A 43 6.79 33.30 -11.17
C GLY A 43 6.99 33.99 -12.53
N LYS A 44 6.01 34.76 -13.04
CA LYS A 44 6.11 35.53 -14.30
C LYS A 44 5.33 36.84 -14.19
N PHE A 45 5.65 37.83 -15.02
CA PHE A 45 4.82 39.02 -15.13
C PHE A 45 3.43 38.67 -15.68
N VAL A 46 2.38 39.06 -14.96
CA VAL A 46 0.98 38.92 -15.38
C VAL A 46 0.76 39.82 -16.60
N THR A 47 0.33 39.25 -17.73
CA THR A 47 0.00 40.06 -18.91
C THR A 47 -1.38 40.69 -18.75
N LYS A 48 -1.60 41.84 -19.40
CA LYS A 48 -2.80 42.69 -19.22
C LYS A 48 -4.15 42.00 -19.43
N ASN A 49 -4.18 40.83 -20.08
CA ASN A 49 -5.38 40.06 -20.41
C ASN A 49 -5.31 38.60 -19.90
N GLN A 50 -4.47 38.30 -18.91
CA GLN A 50 -4.39 36.96 -18.38
C GLN A 50 -5.56 36.70 -17.43
N GLU A 51 -6.43 35.75 -17.74
CA GLU A 51 -7.51 35.34 -16.84
C GLU A 51 -7.00 34.40 -15.74
N ALA A 52 -7.57 34.53 -14.55
CA ALA A 52 -7.24 33.67 -13.43
C ALA A 52 -7.87 32.29 -13.62
N ALA A 53 -7.07 31.23 -13.43
CA ALA A 53 -7.54 29.85 -13.55
C ALA A 53 -7.36 29.07 -12.25
N PHE A 54 -8.32 28.17 -11.96
CA PHE A 54 -8.30 27.27 -10.81
C PHE A 54 -8.40 25.80 -11.24
N PRO A 55 -7.34 25.21 -11.79
CA PRO A 55 -7.31 23.78 -12.05
C PRO A 55 -7.29 22.95 -10.76
N ILE A 56 -8.04 21.85 -10.76
CA ILE A 56 -7.94 20.77 -9.79
C ILE A 56 -7.23 19.60 -10.48
N GLY A 57 -5.98 19.36 -10.11
CA GLY A 57 -5.21 18.20 -10.57
C GLY A 57 -5.38 17.02 -9.62
N GLN A 58 -5.53 15.81 -10.17
CA GLN A 58 -5.50 14.56 -9.43
C GLN A 58 -4.31 13.71 -9.88
N ARG A 59 -3.57 13.14 -8.94
CA ARG A 59 -2.52 12.16 -9.19
C ARG A 59 -2.71 10.96 -8.28
N ALA A 60 -3.01 9.80 -8.87
CA ALA A 60 -3.00 8.53 -8.19
C ALA A 60 -1.69 7.77 -8.52
N ARG A 61 -1.11 7.13 -7.52
CA ARG A 61 0.03 6.22 -7.66
C ARG A 61 -0.30 4.92 -6.95
N ILE A 62 0.05 3.80 -7.57
CA ILE A 62 -0.01 2.47 -7.00
C ILE A 62 1.41 1.95 -6.99
N ASN A 63 1.85 1.44 -5.84
CA ASN A 63 3.18 0.90 -5.64
C ASN A 63 3.03 -0.55 -5.21
N ALA A 64 3.89 -1.41 -5.75
CA ALA A 64 3.94 -2.82 -5.44
C ALA A 64 5.38 -3.15 -5.08
N GLN A 65 5.57 -3.70 -3.88
CA GLN A 65 6.89 -4.05 -3.38
C GLN A 65 6.98 -5.56 -3.21
N TYR A 66 8.13 -6.12 -3.58
CA TYR A 66 8.47 -7.51 -3.33
C TYR A 66 9.74 -7.59 -2.50
N ASP A 67 9.68 -8.28 -1.36
CA ASP A 67 10.83 -8.51 -0.48
C ASP A 67 11.13 -10.01 -0.37
N HIS A 68 12.28 -10.40 -0.90
CA HIS A 68 12.86 -11.73 -0.73
C HIS A 68 14.31 -11.56 -0.27
N GLU A 69 14.79 -12.49 0.56
CA GLU A 69 16.16 -12.52 1.09
C GLU A 69 17.28 -12.25 0.07
N LYS A 70 17.10 -12.62 -1.20
CA LYS A 70 18.13 -12.48 -2.26
C LYS A 70 17.82 -11.38 -3.27
N VAL A 71 16.57 -10.90 -3.34
CA VAL A 71 16.11 -9.97 -4.38
C VAL A 71 15.01 -9.07 -3.82
N LYS A 72 15.15 -7.76 -4.04
CA LYS A 72 14.14 -6.77 -3.65
C LYS A 72 13.75 -5.88 -4.84
N PHE A 73 12.45 -5.65 -5.01
CA PHE A 73 11.89 -4.75 -6.03
C PHE A 73 11.02 -3.69 -5.34
N TRP A 74 11.21 -2.42 -5.72
CA TRP A 74 10.59 -1.22 -5.12
C TRP A 74 9.76 -0.43 -6.12
#